data_AF-H0E0K0-F1
#
_entry.id   AF-H0E0K0-F1
#
_cell.length_a   1.000
_cell.length_b   1.000
_cell.length_c   1.000
_cell.angle_alpha   90.00
_cell.angle_beta   90.00
_cell.angle_gamma   90.00
#
_symmetry.space_group_name_H-M   'P 1'
#
loop_
_entity.id
_entity.type
_entity.pdbx_description
1 polymer ?
#
loop_
_entity_poly.entity_id
_entity_poly.type
_entity_poly.pdbx_seq_one_letter_code
_entity_poly.pdbx_strand_id
1 'polypeptide(L)'
;MALLRDPRARRAIGLRPAWRNRHWVLYRFTRDAPLLIQARDRDGDPIGIDGFGGDRARVSELTADRVVLRGTAAGDFALRVRYSPFLEVKHGSACLSTDSGGWTHVRLMVHGTVTLGTGLPGPWRRAQPANCDR
;
A
#
# COMPACT_ATOMS: atom_id res chain seq x y z
N MET A 1 16.51 20.42 -26.54
CA MET A 1 15.40 20.32 -25.57
C MET A 1 15.56 19.03 -24.78
N ALA A 2 16.19 19.08 -23.61
CA ALA A 2 16.44 17.89 -22.79
C ALA A 2 15.23 17.61 -21.88
N LEU A 3 14.52 16.52 -22.16
CA LEU A 3 13.53 15.95 -21.25
C LEU A 3 14.25 15.46 -19.99
N LEU A 4 14.11 16.20 -18.89
CA LEU A 4 14.46 15.74 -17.54
C LEU A 4 13.69 14.45 -17.26
N ARG A 5 14.36 13.31 -17.47
CA ARG A 5 13.86 11.98 -17.08
C ARG A 5 13.92 11.90 -15.57
N ASP A 6 12.78 12.07 -14.90
CA ASP A 6 12.66 11.77 -13.48
C ASP A 6 12.87 10.25 -13.27
N PRO A 7 13.96 9.81 -12.61
CA PRO A 7 14.21 8.40 -12.35
C PRO A 7 13.14 7.76 -11.44
N ARG A 8 12.36 8.54 -10.70
CA ARG A 8 11.28 8.06 -9.81
C ARG A 8 10.07 7.53 -10.56
N ALA A 9 9.85 7.98 -11.80
CA ALA A 9 8.70 7.58 -12.61
C ALA A 9 8.85 6.17 -13.25
N ARG A 10 10.03 5.55 -13.17
CA ARG A 10 10.37 4.40 -14.02
C ARG A 10 9.81 3.03 -13.62
N ARG A 11 9.13 2.83 -12.48
CA ARG A 11 8.69 1.47 -12.09
C ARG A 11 7.40 1.39 -11.26
N ALA A 12 6.42 2.24 -11.51
CA ALA A 12 5.09 2.03 -10.97
C ALA A 12 4.30 1.11 -11.92
N ILE A 13 4.61 -0.20 -11.92
CA ILE A 13 3.88 -1.19 -12.72
C ILE A 13 2.39 -1.04 -12.37
N GLY A 14 1.55 -0.89 -13.40
CA GLY A 14 0.10 -0.65 -13.39
C GLY A 14 -0.40 0.58 -12.62
N LEU A 15 0.42 1.60 -12.56
CA LEU A 15 0.00 2.98 -12.35
C LEU A 15 0.20 3.75 -13.65
N ARG A 16 -0.86 4.38 -14.17
CA ARG A 16 -0.79 5.31 -15.31
C ARG A 16 -1.06 6.73 -14.81
N PRO A 17 -0.28 7.74 -15.20
CA PRO A 17 -0.63 9.13 -14.91
C PRO A 17 -2.02 9.46 -15.47
N ALA A 18 -2.91 9.95 -14.61
CA ALA A 18 -4.24 10.43 -14.98
C ALA A 18 -4.26 11.96 -15.13
N TRP A 19 -3.45 12.66 -14.34
CA TRP A 19 -3.34 14.12 -14.34
C TRP A 19 -2.00 14.56 -13.76
N ARG A 20 -1.50 15.75 -14.13
CA ARG A 20 -0.29 16.35 -13.52
C ARG A 20 -0.31 17.87 -13.54
N ASN A 21 0.42 18.49 -12.61
CA ASN A 21 0.83 19.89 -12.66
C ASN A 21 2.31 20.03 -12.21
N ARG A 22 2.76 21.25 -11.88
CA ARG A 22 4.16 21.52 -11.44
C ARG A 22 4.54 20.84 -10.11
N HIS A 23 3.58 20.47 -9.28
CA HIS A 23 3.81 19.99 -7.91
C HIS A 23 3.32 18.56 -7.69
N TRP A 24 2.40 18.08 -8.53
CA TRP A 24 1.66 16.85 -8.29
C TRP A 24 1.46 16.03 -9.57
N VAL A 25 1.44 14.71 -9.41
CA VAL A 25 1.02 13.76 -10.43
C VAL A 25 -0.04 12.85 -9.81
N LEU A 26 -1.24 12.89 -10.38
CA LEU A 26 -2.31 11.95 -10.05
C LEU A 26 -2.13 10.71 -10.92
N TYR A 27 -2.18 9.53 -10.30
CA TYR A 27 -2.11 8.26 -11.01
C TYR A 27 -3.45 7.53 -10.93
N ARG A 28 -3.87 6.93 -12.05
CA ARG A 28 -4.92 5.91 -12.10
C ARG A 28 -4.29 4.53 -12.01
N PHE A 29 -4.94 3.63 -11.30
CA PHE A 29 -4.59 2.22 -11.35
C PHE A 29 -5.00 1.60 -12.68
N THR A 30 -4.12 0.80 -13.27
CA THR A 30 -4.49 -0.11 -14.35
C THR A 30 -4.79 -1.47 -13.73
N ARG A 31 -5.68 -2.24 -14.38
CA ARG A 31 -6.08 -3.57 -13.90
C ARG A 31 -4.90 -4.56 -13.82
N ASP A 32 -3.77 -4.22 -14.44
CA ASP A 32 -2.64 -5.11 -14.69
C ASP A 32 -1.50 -4.98 -13.67
N ALA A 33 -1.65 -4.18 -12.61
CA ALA A 33 -0.71 -4.28 -11.50
C ALA A 33 -1.36 -4.40 -10.13
N PRO A 34 -0.88 -5.35 -9.32
CA PRO A 34 -1.34 -5.51 -7.98
C PRO A 34 -0.93 -4.28 -7.16
N LEU A 35 -1.95 -3.61 -6.62
CA LEU A 35 -1.81 -2.60 -5.58
C LEU A 35 -1.22 -3.17 -4.29
N LEU A 36 -1.49 -4.45 -4.07
CA LEU A 36 -1.14 -5.20 -2.88
C LEU A 36 -0.39 -6.43 -3.34
N ILE A 37 0.86 -6.56 -2.92
CA ILE A 37 1.74 -7.68 -3.28
C ILE A 37 1.97 -8.47 -2.00
N GLN A 38 1.90 -9.80 -2.07
CA GLN A 38 2.27 -10.62 -0.94
C GLN A 38 3.77 -10.45 -0.67
N ALA A 39 4.12 -9.97 0.52
CA ALA A 39 5.51 -9.63 0.85
C ALA A 39 6.30 -10.86 1.33
N ARG A 40 5.62 -11.83 1.95
CA ARG A 40 6.21 -13.07 2.47
C ARG A 40 5.37 -14.30 2.19
N ASP A 41 5.99 -15.45 2.01
CA ASP A 41 5.31 -16.73 1.81
C ASP A 41 4.78 -17.33 3.13
N ARG A 42 4.42 -18.62 3.15
CA ARG A 42 3.92 -19.29 4.37
C ARG A 42 5.01 -19.52 5.41
N ASP A 43 6.27 -19.61 4.99
CA ASP A 43 7.42 -19.91 5.82
C ASP A 43 8.10 -18.62 6.31
N GLY A 44 7.65 -17.48 5.79
CA GLY A 44 8.10 -16.14 6.20
C GLY A 44 9.18 -15.57 5.29
N ASP A 45 9.49 -16.24 4.18
CA ASP A 45 10.52 -15.81 3.23
C ASP A 45 9.98 -14.73 2.30
N PRO A 46 10.80 -13.72 1.92
CA PRO A 46 10.37 -12.66 1.01
C PRO A 46 9.97 -13.24 -0.35
N ILE A 47 8.76 -12.95 -0.81
CA ILE A 47 8.35 -13.31 -2.17
C ILE A 47 8.95 -12.27 -3.12
N GLY A 48 9.68 -12.73 -4.14
CA GLY A 48 10.19 -11.86 -5.20
C GLY A 48 9.07 -11.00 -5.81
N ILE A 49 9.42 -9.82 -6.32
CA ILE A 49 8.49 -8.86 -6.98
C ILE A 49 7.80 -9.41 -8.24
N ASP A 50 8.20 -10.61 -8.68
CA ASP A 50 7.68 -11.44 -9.75
C ASP A 50 6.78 -12.60 -9.26
N GLY A 51 6.79 -12.89 -7.96
CA GLY A 51 5.94 -13.88 -7.34
C GLY A 51 4.52 -13.36 -7.16
N PHE A 52 3.66 -13.66 -8.13
CA PHE A 52 2.22 -13.61 -7.97
C PHE A 52 1.79 -14.73 -7.00
N GLY A 53 2.11 -14.57 -5.72
CA GLY A 53 1.51 -15.36 -4.64
C GLY A 53 0.00 -15.17 -4.74
N GLY A 54 -0.73 -16.25 -5.00
CA GLY A 54 -2.15 -16.23 -5.38
C GLY A 54 -3.00 -15.36 -4.46
N ASP A 55 -4.16 -14.90 -4.96
CA ASP A 55 -5.10 -13.90 -4.42
C ASP A 55 -5.45 -13.98 -2.91
N ARG A 56 -4.47 -13.88 -2.03
CA ARG A 56 -4.62 -13.93 -0.57
C ARG A 56 -5.13 -12.62 -0.02
N ALA A 57 -4.86 -11.53 -0.72
CA ALA A 57 -5.52 -10.26 -0.51
C ALA A 57 -5.52 -9.40 -1.77
N ARG A 58 -6.53 -8.55 -1.91
CA ARG A 58 -6.63 -7.56 -2.98
C ARG A 58 -7.17 -6.24 -2.48
N VAL A 59 -6.89 -5.16 -3.20
CA VAL A 59 -7.59 -3.89 -2.98
C VAL A 59 -8.95 -3.97 -3.66
N SER A 60 -10.03 -3.84 -2.89
CA SER A 60 -11.39 -3.78 -3.41
C SER A 60 -11.89 -2.36 -3.65
N GLU A 61 -11.30 -1.38 -2.96
CA GLU A 61 -11.66 0.03 -3.11
C GLU A 61 -10.46 0.93 -2.84
N LEU A 62 -10.34 2.01 -3.60
CA LEU A 62 -9.33 3.04 -3.40
C LEU A 62 -9.92 4.42 -3.71
N THR A 63 -9.94 5.29 -2.71
CA THR A 63 -10.31 6.71 -2.83
C THR A 63 -9.10 7.59 -2.49
N ALA A 64 -9.29 8.91 -2.42
CA ALA A 64 -8.25 9.85 -2.03
C ALA A 64 -7.74 9.65 -0.58
N ASP A 65 -8.59 9.11 0.29
CA ASP A 65 -8.38 9.03 1.74
C ASP A 65 -8.62 7.63 2.33
N ARG A 66 -9.06 6.66 1.52
CA ARG A 66 -9.45 5.32 1.95
C ARG A 66 -8.89 4.24 1.02
N VAL A 67 -8.41 3.16 1.60
CA VAL A 67 -8.08 1.90 0.91
C VAL A 67 -8.83 0.77 1.59
N VAL A 68 -9.59 -0.01 0.84
CA VAL A 68 -10.24 -1.21 1.38
C VAL A 68 -9.53 -2.45 0.84
N LEU A 69 -9.00 -3.25 1.75
CA LEU A 69 -8.34 -4.52 1.48
C LEU A 69 -9.31 -5.65 1.78
N ARG A 70 -9.36 -6.68 0.93
CA ARG A 70 -10.05 -7.94 1.19
C ARG A 70 -9.04 -9.06 1.17
N GLY A 71 -8.80 -9.67 2.33
CA GLY A 71 -7.94 -10.84 2.51
C GLY A 71 -8.76 -12.12 2.69
N THR A 72 -8.34 -13.20 2.04
CA THR A 72 -8.86 -14.56 2.23
C THR A 72 -8.06 -15.33 3.30
N ALA A 73 -6.91 -14.80 3.72
CA ALA A 73 -6.08 -15.33 4.78
C ALA A 73 -5.31 -14.21 5.51
N ALA A 74 -4.78 -14.54 6.69
CA ALA A 74 -3.75 -13.72 7.34
C ALA A 74 -2.46 -13.71 6.50
N GLY A 75 -1.63 -12.68 6.66
CA GLY A 75 -0.34 -12.60 5.98
C GLY A 75 0.24 -11.19 5.89
N ASP A 76 1.47 -11.12 5.39
CA ASP A 76 2.23 -9.89 5.18
C ASP A 76 2.13 -9.45 3.72
N PHE A 77 1.82 -8.16 3.52
CA PHE A 77 1.58 -7.57 2.22
C PHE A 77 2.29 -6.22 2.08
N ALA A 78 2.87 -5.98 0.92
CA ALA A 78 3.35 -4.67 0.50
C ALA A 78 2.23 -3.95 -0.26
N LEU A 79 1.67 -2.90 0.35
CA LEU A 79 0.76 -1.97 -0.31
C LEU A 79 1.59 -0.91 -1.03
N ARG A 80 1.35 -0.74 -2.34
CA ARG A 80 2.01 0.30 -3.18
C ARG A 80 1.48 1.71 -2.93
N VAL A 81 1.28 2.04 -1.67
CA VAL A 81 1.03 3.36 -1.11
C VAL A 81 2.25 3.68 -0.24
N ARG A 82 2.72 4.92 -0.27
CA ARG A 82 3.85 5.32 0.58
C ARG A 82 3.43 5.31 2.04
N TYR A 83 4.28 4.74 2.89
CA TYR A 83 4.03 4.76 4.32
C TYR A 83 3.96 6.22 4.79
N SER A 84 2.98 6.50 5.64
CA SER A 84 2.75 7.80 6.25
C SER A 84 2.32 7.55 7.69
N PRO A 85 2.83 8.32 8.67
CA PRO A 85 2.37 8.22 10.05
C PRO A 85 0.90 8.65 10.27
N PHE A 86 0.26 9.17 9.21
CA PHE A 86 -1.17 9.53 9.19
C PHE A 86 -2.06 8.42 8.59
N LEU A 87 -1.46 7.34 8.09
CA LEU A 87 -2.18 6.16 7.63
C LEU A 87 -2.50 5.28 8.85
N GLU A 88 -3.76 4.89 8.99
CA GLU A 88 -4.21 4.07 10.11
C GLU A 88 -5.21 3.00 9.66
N VAL A 89 -5.31 1.93 10.44
CA VAL A 89 -6.38 0.95 10.31
C VAL A 89 -7.64 1.53 10.95
N LYS A 90 -8.66 1.80 10.13
CA LYS A 90 -9.96 2.32 10.59
C LYS A 90 -10.89 1.19 11.04
N HIS A 91 -10.86 0.08 10.32
CA HIS A 91 -11.68 -1.10 10.60
C HIS A 91 -10.93 -2.38 10.21
N GLY A 92 -11.21 -3.47 10.93
CA GLY A 92 -10.60 -4.78 10.71
C GLY A 92 -9.31 -4.98 11.52
N SER A 93 -8.72 -6.16 11.38
CA SER A 93 -7.58 -6.60 12.19
C SER A 93 -6.30 -6.64 11.35
N ALA A 94 -5.56 -5.54 11.37
CA ALA A 94 -4.28 -5.42 10.72
C ALA A 94 -3.34 -4.50 11.49
N CYS A 95 -2.06 -4.57 11.16
CA CYS A 95 -1.08 -3.56 11.54
C CYS A 95 -0.37 -3.01 10.30
N LEU A 96 0.18 -1.80 10.45
CA LEU A 96 0.89 -1.05 9.43
C LEU A 96 2.33 -0.81 9.89
N SER A 97 3.25 -0.91 8.96
CA SER A 97 4.65 -0.52 9.15
C SER A 97 5.23 -0.04 7.82
N THR A 98 6.50 0.34 7.82
CA THR A 98 7.22 0.62 6.56
C THR A 98 7.96 -0.63 6.09
N ASP A 99 7.82 -0.91 4.80
CA ASP A 99 8.60 -1.92 4.07
C ASP A 99 9.84 -1.28 3.41
N SER A 100 10.69 -2.13 2.84
CA SER A 100 11.77 -1.79 1.93
C SER A 100 11.28 -0.87 0.80
N GLY A 101 12.08 0.13 0.47
CA GLY A 101 11.72 1.12 -0.55
C GLY A 101 10.65 2.12 -0.13
N GLY A 102 10.22 2.16 1.15
CA GLY A 102 9.32 3.18 1.72
C GLY A 102 7.84 2.97 1.41
N TRP A 103 7.46 1.73 1.08
CA TRP A 103 6.07 1.31 0.88
C TRP A 103 5.40 0.97 2.22
N THR A 104 4.08 1.01 2.26
CA THR A 104 3.32 0.57 3.41
C THR A 104 3.34 -0.96 3.48
N HIS A 105 3.93 -1.49 4.54
CA HIS A 105 3.76 -2.88 4.93
C HIS A 105 2.43 -3.02 5.69
N VAL A 106 1.62 -4.00 5.31
CA VAL A 106 0.35 -4.34 5.93
C VAL A 106 0.39 -5.80 6.34
N ARG A 107 0.25 -6.09 7.63
CA ARG A 107 0.04 -7.46 8.12
C ARG A 107 -1.42 -7.63 8.46
N LEU A 108 -2.11 -8.49 7.70
CA LEU A 108 -3.46 -8.94 8.03
C LEU A 108 -3.36 -10.04 9.09
N MET A 109 -4.01 -9.83 10.24
CA MET A 109 -3.94 -10.78 11.36
C MET A 109 -4.92 -11.95 11.19
N VAL A 110 -6.02 -11.72 10.46
CA VAL A 110 -7.05 -12.71 10.14
C VAL A 110 -7.56 -12.48 8.71
N HIS A 111 -8.28 -13.46 8.15
CA HIS A 111 -9.03 -13.23 6.92
C HIS A 111 -10.14 -12.20 7.14
N GLY A 112 -10.50 -11.43 6.11
CA GLY A 112 -11.58 -10.45 6.21
C GLY A 112 -11.33 -9.17 5.43
N THR A 113 -12.12 -8.15 5.75
CA THR A 113 -12.01 -6.82 5.15
C THR A 113 -11.31 -5.88 6.11
N VAL A 114 -10.32 -5.14 5.61
CA VAL A 114 -9.59 -4.12 6.37
C VAL A 114 -9.72 -2.79 5.65
N THR A 115 -10.12 -1.77 6.39
CA THR A 115 -10.21 -0.41 5.87
C THR A 115 -9.04 0.39 6.42
N LEU A 116 -8.16 0.83 5.53
CA LEU A 116 -7.13 1.81 5.81
C LEU A 116 -7.67 3.18 5.46
N GLY A 117 -7.33 4.19 6.25
CA GLY A 117 -7.67 5.56 5.94
C GLY A 117 -6.58 6.52 6.35
N THR A 118 -6.59 7.70 5.74
CA THR A 118 -5.79 8.84 6.20
C THR A 118 -6.63 9.71 7.11
N GLY A 119 -6.24 9.85 8.37
CA GLY A 119 -6.85 10.84 9.25
C GLY A 119 -6.26 12.22 8.97
N LEU A 120 -7.08 13.21 8.59
CA LEU A 120 -6.65 14.61 8.68
C LEU A 120 -6.44 14.97 10.16
N PRO A 121 -5.37 15.71 10.48
CA PRO A 121 -5.02 16.01 11.85
C PRO A 121 -6.04 17.01 12.40
N GLY A 122 -6.93 16.53 13.27
CA GLY A 122 -7.34 17.37 14.39
C GLY A 122 -6.06 17.77 15.16
N PRO A 123 -6.00 18.96 15.80
CA PRO A 123 -4.77 19.60 16.27
C PRO A 123 -3.93 18.82 17.30
N TRP A 124 -4.30 17.59 17.63
CA TRP A 124 -3.73 16.78 18.71
C TRP A 124 -3.46 15.31 18.33
N ARG A 125 -3.61 14.89 17.07
CA ARG A 125 -3.29 13.49 16.70
C ARG A 125 -1.78 13.32 16.56
N ARG A 126 -1.21 12.52 17.46
CA ARG A 126 0.15 11.99 17.30
C ARG A 126 0.18 11.05 16.11
N ALA A 127 1.22 11.18 15.29
CA ALA A 127 1.65 10.17 14.34
C ALA A 127 1.52 8.78 14.98
N GLN A 128 0.78 7.86 14.34
CA GLN A 128 0.76 6.49 14.82
C GLN A 128 2.05 5.83 14.33
N PRO A 129 2.95 5.39 15.23
CA PRO A 129 4.13 4.66 14.81
C PRO A 129 3.71 3.35 14.16
N ALA A 130 4.65 2.75 13.42
CA ALA A 130 4.51 1.38 12.97
C ALA A 130 4.06 0.50 14.15
N ASN A 131 2.94 -0.20 13.99
CA ASN A 131 2.31 -1.01 15.04
C ASN A 131 2.37 -2.50 14.73
N CYS A 132 3.16 -2.89 13.72
CA CYS A 132 3.58 -4.27 13.57
C CYS A 132 4.86 -4.50 14.38
N ASP A 133 4.81 -5.44 15.31
CA ASP A 133 6.03 -6.00 15.89
C ASP A 133 6.84 -6.63 14.74
N ARG A 134 8.08 -6.16 14.59
CA ARG A 134 9.01 -6.64 13.57
C ARG A 134 9.66 -7.95 13.98
#